data_AF-A0A3A0G9W1-F1
#
_entry.id   AF-A0A3A0G9W1-F1
#
_cell.length_a   1.000
_cell.length_b   1.000
_cell.length_c   1.000
_cell.angle_alpha   90.00
_cell.angle_beta   90.00
_cell.angle_gamma   90.00
#
_symmetry.space_group_name_H-M   'P 1'
#
loop_
_entity.id
_entity.type
_entity.pdbx_description
1 polymer ?
#
loop_
_entity_poly.entity_id
_entity_poly.type
_entity_poly.pdbx_seq_one_letter_code
_entity_poly.pdbx_strand_id
1 'polypeptide(L)'
;RSLVVSNRSYERAVALANTWEGCAVTFDRLTDAIAAADIVVASTSAPHPVLRRADVEPIMAGRPERPLLIIDIAVPRDVEPDVGGVPGVRLFDIDDLAATVEGNLAERSAAIPGVAEILDAETTRFERWLATSAATPDITALQQWADTVRERELRRTLRRLEHLGDADRAAVRAMAEALVAKLLHPPIARLRAAAGDAPRFRDADLMQAMAGDPGPDREARSPWPG
;
A
#
# COMPACT_ATOMS: atom_id res chain seq x y z
N ARG A 1 -35.56 12.15 22.61
CA ARG A 1 -34.09 11.99 22.74
C ARG A 1 -33.46 12.94 21.72
N SER A 2 -32.50 13.76 22.10
CA SER A 2 -31.86 14.75 21.23
C SER A 2 -30.38 14.41 21.04
N LEU A 3 -29.89 14.38 19.80
CA LEU A 3 -28.48 14.26 19.48
C LEU A 3 -27.88 15.66 19.33
N VAL A 4 -26.74 15.89 19.99
CA VAL A 4 -25.95 17.12 19.81
C VAL A 4 -24.59 16.74 19.25
N VAL A 5 -24.16 17.40 18.18
CA VAL A 5 -22.88 17.15 17.53
C VAL A 5 -22.02 18.39 17.63
N SER A 6 -20.77 18.22 18.08
CA SER A 6 -19.76 19.28 18.11
C SER A 6 -18.51 18.81 17.37
N ASN A 7 -17.89 19.71 16.61
CA ASN A 7 -16.65 19.46 15.88
C ASN A 7 -15.88 20.77 15.72
N ARG A 8 -14.55 20.71 15.62
CA ARG A 8 -13.71 21.88 15.30
C ARG A 8 -14.08 22.52 13.97
N SER A 9 -14.51 21.72 12.99
CA SER A 9 -15.16 22.21 11.76
C SER A 9 -16.67 22.17 11.96
N TYR A 10 -17.28 23.34 12.11
CA TYR A 10 -18.73 23.45 12.30
C TYR A 10 -19.53 22.83 11.15
N GLU A 11 -19.04 22.95 9.91
CA GLU A 11 -19.64 22.33 8.72
C GLU A 11 -19.75 20.81 8.86
N ARG A 12 -18.71 20.15 9.40
CA ARG A 12 -18.75 18.70 9.67
C ARG A 12 -19.75 18.35 10.77
N ALA A 13 -19.89 19.19 11.79
CA ALA A 13 -20.89 19.00 12.84
C ALA A 13 -22.32 19.08 12.28
N VAL A 14 -22.59 20.08 11.42
CA VAL A 14 -23.89 20.24 10.73
C VAL A 14 -24.20 19.05 9.84
N ALA A 15 -23.23 18.61 9.03
CA ALA A 15 -23.41 17.47 8.13
C ALA A 15 -23.79 16.19 8.91
N LEU A 16 -23.08 15.89 10.00
CA LEU A 16 -23.36 14.70 10.81
C LEU A 16 -24.69 14.83 11.59
N ALA A 17 -24.97 16.02 12.14
CA ALA A 17 -26.23 16.27 12.84
C ALA A 17 -27.45 16.06 11.92
N ASN A 18 -27.39 16.54 10.69
CA ASN A 18 -28.49 16.40 9.72
C ASN A 18 -28.82 14.94 9.38
N THR A 19 -27.81 14.05 9.34
CA THR A 19 -28.02 12.61 9.09
C THR A 19 -28.92 11.95 10.13
N TRP A 20 -28.95 12.49 11.35
CA TRP A 20 -29.61 11.88 12.50
C TRP A 20 -30.62 12.83 13.17
N GLU A 21 -31.09 13.86 12.44
CA GLU A 21 -32.03 14.86 12.95
C GLU A 21 -31.57 15.50 14.28
N GLY A 22 -30.26 15.66 14.44
CA GLY A 22 -29.61 16.26 15.61
C GLY A 22 -29.41 17.77 15.49
N CYS A 23 -28.80 18.36 16.51
CA CYS A 23 -28.41 19.77 16.54
C CYS A 23 -26.89 19.89 16.52
N ALA A 24 -26.35 20.73 15.62
CA ALA A 24 -24.93 21.05 15.62
C ALA A 24 -24.65 22.25 16.52
N VAL A 25 -23.68 22.11 17.42
CA VAL A 25 -23.15 23.21 18.23
C VAL A 25 -21.71 23.48 17.84
N THR A 26 -21.27 24.72 18.05
CA THR A 26 -19.88 25.10 17.85
C THR A 26 -18.99 24.51 18.94
N PHE A 27 -17.69 24.36 18.65
CA PHE A 27 -16.76 23.70 19.55
C PHE A 27 -16.56 24.45 20.88
N ASP A 28 -16.67 25.77 20.88
CA ASP A 28 -16.65 26.61 22.07
C ASP A 28 -17.82 26.37 23.03
N ARG A 29 -18.93 25.79 22.54
CA ARG A 29 -20.12 25.43 23.33
C ARG A 29 -20.11 23.97 23.79
N LEU A 30 -18.99 23.27 23.61
CA LEU A 30 -18.86 21.85 23.98
C LEU A 30 -19.19 21.61 25.46
N THR A 31 -18.66 22.42 26.36
CA THR A 31 -18.85 22.29 27.81
C THR A 31 -20.33 22.43 28.20
N ASP A 32 -21.04 23.39 27.61
CA ASP A 32 -22.48 23.59 27.82
C ASP A 32 -23.28 22.39 27.33
N ALA A 33 -22.92 21.84 26.16
CA ALA A 33 -23.55 20.66 25.60
C ALA A 33 -23.33 19.43 26.49
N ILE A 34 -22.11 19.22 27.01
CA ILE A 34 -21.80 18.14 27.95
C ILE A 34 -22.60 18.29 29.24
N ALA A 35 -22.77 19.51 29.75
CA ALA A 35 -23.56 19.77 30.96
C ALA A 35 -25.03 19.35 30.83
N ALA A 36 -25.60 19.45 29.63
CA ALA A 36 -26.96 19.01 29.34
C ALA A 36 -27.05 17.50 29.03
N ALA A 37 -25.99 16.88 28.54
CA ALA A 37 -25.98 15.50 28.03
C ALA A 37 -25.93 14.43 29.13
N ASP A 38 -26.55 13.27 28.89
CA ASP A 38 -26.41 12.10 29.77
C ASP A 38 -25.31 11.15 29.28
N ILE A 39 -25.02 11.18 27.97
CA ILE A 39 -23.98 10.37 27.30
C ILE A 39 -23.15 11.27 26.38
N VAL A 40 -21.84 11.13 26.44
CA VAL A 40 -20.87 11.77 25.53
C VAL A 40 -20.12 10.66 24.78
N VAL A 41 -20.07 10.78 23.46
CA VAL A 41 -19.22 9.93 22.61
C VAL A 41 -18.12 10.80 22.04
N ALA A 42 -16.87 10.50 22.39
CA ALA A 42 -15.69 11.20 21.93
C ALA A 42 -15.02 10.41 20.80
N SER A 43 -14.83 11.05 19.64
CA SER A 43 -14.28 10.44 18.43
C SER A 43 -13.69 11.52 17.51
N THR A 44 -12.73 12.28 18.02
CA THR A 44 -12.02 13.32 17.27
C THR A 44 -10.70 12.80 16.71
N SER A 45 -10.13 13.58 15.80
CA SER A 45 -8.79 13.33 15.25
C SER A 45 -7.72 14.17 15.97
N ALA A 46 -7.97 14.60 17.21
CA ALA A 46 -7.03 15.43 17.95
C ALA A 46 -5.80 14.61 18.37
N PRO A 47 -4.58 15.17 18.30
CA PRO A 47 -3.38 14.48 18.78
C PRO A 47 -3.25 14.50 20.31
N HIS A 48 -4.16 15.18 21.00
CA HIS A 48 -4.17 15.37 22.45
C HIS A 48 -5.60 15.28 22.98
N PRO A 49 -5.79 14.90 24.26
CA PRO A 49 -7.11 14.90 24.88
C PRO A 49 -7.79 16.26 24.77
N VAL A 50 -9.03 16.23 24.29
CA VAL A 50 -9.92 17.38 24.14
C VAL A 50 -10.78 17.63 25.38
N LEU A 51 -10.98 16.60 26.21
CA LEU A 51 -11.75 16.69 27.45
C LEU A 51 -10.87 16.31 28.63
N ARG A 52 -10.65 17.27 29.54
CA ARG A 52 -9.79 17.12 30.71
C ARG A 52 -10.61 17.09 31.98
N ARG A 53 -10.00 16.61 33.06
CA ARG A 53 -10.63 16.58 34.39
C ARG A 53 -11.12 17.97 34.84
N ALA A 54 -10.31 19.00 34.58
CA ALA A 54 -10.62 20.39 34.92
C ALA A 54 -11.87 20.93 34.19
N ASP A 55 -12.21 20.38 33.03
CA ASP A 55 -13.42 20.77 32.27
C ASP A 55 -14.67 20.07 32.83
N VAL A 56 -14.52 18.83 33.30
CA VAL A 56 -15.65 17.95 33.71
C VAL A 56 -16.03 18.16 35.18
N GLU A 57 -15.07 18.41 36.08
CA GLU A 57 -15.34 18.61 37.51
C GLU A 57 -16.36 19.73 37.77
N PRO A 58 -16.23 20.94 37.18
CA PRO A 58 -17.20 22.02 37.38
C PRO A 58 -18.59 21.66 36.83
N ILE A 59 -18.65 20.92 35.72
CA ILE A 59 -19.91 20.45 35.15
C ILE A 59 -20.61 19.54 36.15
N MET A 60 -19.91 18.53 36.66
CA MET A 60 -20.47 17.53 37.57
C MET A 60 -20.91 18.12 38.91
N ALA A 61 -20.21 19.16 39.40
CA ALA A 61 -20.63 19.91 40.58
C ALA A 61 -22.03 20.55 40.43
N GLY A 62 -22.41 20.94 39.21
CA GLY A 62 -23.74 21.48 38.90
C GLY A 62 -24.84 20.43 38.68
N ARG A 63 -24.52 19.14 38.69
CA ARG A 63 -25.44 18.04 38.34
C ARG A 63 -25.29 16.77 39.20
N PRO A 64 -25.26 16.87 40.55
CA PRO A 64 -24.88 15.77 41.45
C PRO A 64 -25.75 14.50 41.32
N GLU A 65 -27.02 14.62 40.92
CA GLU A 65 -27.94 13.50 40.75
C GLU A 65 -28.03 12.96 39.31
N ARG A 66 -27.28 13.57 38.37
CA ARG A 66 -27.31 13.22 36.95
C ARG A 66 -25.95 12.67 36.53
N PRO A 67 -25.73 11.35 36.55
CA PRO A 67 -24.47 10.78 36.12
C PRO A 67 -24.17 11.10 34.64
N LEU A 68 -22.90 11.03 34.27
CA LEU A 68 -22.42 11.24 32.91
C LEU A 68 -21.68 9.99 32.43
N LEU A 69 -22.17 9.38 31.34
CA LEU A 69 -21.46 8.30 30.66
C LEU A 69 -20.61 8.90 29.53
N ILE A 70 -19.32 8.61 29.52
CA ILE A 70 -18.39 9.02 28.47
C ILE A 70 -17.86 7.77 27.79
N ILE A 71 -17.95 7.73 26.47
CA ILE A 71 -17.43 6.65 25.64
C ILE A 71 -16.36 7.25 24.73
N ASP A 72 -15.09 6.92 24.96
CA ASP A 72 -13.96 7.37 24.16
C ASP A 72 -13.58 6.29 23.14
N ILE A 73 -13.89 6.56 21.87
CA ILE A 73 -13.54 5.68 20.74
C ILE A 73 -12.43 6.28 19.87
N ALA A 74 -11.71 7.30 20.36
CA ALA A 74 -10.62 7.95 19.64
C ALA A 74 -9.26 7.27 19.87
N VAL A 75 -8.41 7.29 18.84
CA VAL A 75 -7.01 6.83 18.92
C VAL A 75 -6.12 7.85 18.18
N PRO A 76 -5.29 8.66 18.88
CA PRO A 76 -5.11 8.72 20.34
C PRO A 76 -6.38 9.17 21.11
N ARG A 77 -6.46 8.85 22.41
CA ARG A 77 -7.62 9.14 23.27
C ARG A 77 -7.99 10.63 23.31
N ASP A 78 -9.30 10.88 23.28
CA ASP A 78 -9.89 12.21 23.38
C ASP A 78 -10.08 12.67 24.84
N VAL A 79 -10.19 11.72 25.77
CA VAL A 79 -10.53 11.99 27.16
C VAL A 79 -9.35 11.60 28.04
N GLU A 80 -8.97 12.49 28.97
CA GLU A 80 -7.94 12.16 29.95
C GLU A 80 -8.44 11.04 30.89
N PRO A 81 -7.62 10.00 31.19
CA PRO A 81 -8.02 8.91 32.07
C PRO A 81 -8.52 9.39 33.45
N ASP A 82 -7.94 10.47 33.98
CA ASP A 82 -8.27 11.05 35.28
C ASP A 82 -9.71 11.59 35.36
N VAL A 83 -10.38 11.81 34.21
CA VAL A 83 -11.81 12.15 34.13
C VAL A 83 -12.68 11.03 34.70
N GLY A 84 -12.28 9.77 34.55
CA GLY A 84 -12.98 8.62 35.13
C GLY A 84 -13.01 8.64 36.66
N GLY A 85 -12.11 9.41 37.31
CA GLY A 85 -12.08 9.61 38.76
C GLY A 85 -13.00 10.72 39.27
N VAL A 86 -13.76 11.40 38.40
CA VAL A 86 -14.71 12.45 38.80
C VAL A 86 -16.01 11.79 39.32
N PRO A 87 -16.51 12.15 40.52
CA PRO A 87 -17.75 11.60 41.05
C PRO A 87 -18.93 11.74 40.08
N GLY A 88 -19.64 10.64 39.83
CA GLY A 88 -20.78 10.60 38.92
C GLY A 88 -20.43 10.42 37.43
N VAL A 89 -19.14 10.32 37.08
CA VAL A 89 -18.68 10.00 35.72
C VAL A 89 -18.41 8.51 35.58
N ARG A 90 -18.81 7.92 34.45
CA ARG A 90 -18.32 6.63 33.99
C ARG A 90 -17.65 6.81 32.63
N LEU A 91 -16.36 6.51 32.56
CA LEU A 91 -15.58 6.55 31.33
C LEU A 91 -15.35 5.12 30.85
N PHE A 92 -15.65 4.87 29.58
CA PHE A 92 -15.28 3.64 28.87
C PHE A 92 -14.43 4.03 27.67
N ASP A 93 -13.35 3.30 27.43
CA ASP A 93 -12.58 3.42 26.20
C ASP A 93 -12.79 2.24 25.24
N ILE A 94 -12.04 2.24 24.14
CA ILE A 94 -12.11 1.18 23.13
C ILE A 94 -11.71 -0.20 23.67
N ASP A 95 -10.81 -0.24 24.66
CA ASP A 95 -10.33 -1.49 25.26
C ASP A 95 -11.41 -2.09 26.18
N ASP A 96 -12.10 -1.26 26.95
CA ASP A 96 -13.23 -1.70 27.78
C ASP A 96 -14.40 -2.26 26.93
N LEU A 97 -14.63 -1.66 25.77
CA LEU A 97 -15.65 -2.13 24.83
C LEU A 97 -15.25 -3.49 24.23
N ALA A 98 -13.97 -3.69 23.93
CA ALA A 98 -13.46 -4.96 23.43
C ALA A 98 -13.67 -6.12 24.43
N ALA A 99 -13.41 -5.88 25.73
CA ALA A 99 -13.63 -6.87 26.79
C ALA A 99 -15.10 -7.31 26.90
N THR A 100 -16.06 -6.41 26.62
CA THR A 100 -17.50 -6.73 26.61
C THR A 100 -17.89 -7.56 25.38
N VAL A 101 -17.22 -7.33 24.24
CA VAL A 101 -17.46 -8.03 22.98
C VAL A 101 -16.89 -9.45 22.97
N GLU A 102 -15.86 -9.72 23.78
CA GLU A 102 -15.24 -11.05 23.89
C GLU A 102 -16.21 -12.12 24.46
N GLY A 103 -17.27 -11.71 25.17
CA GLY A 103 -18.38 -12.60 25.54
C GLY A 103 -19.22 -13.11 24.35
N ASN A 104 -19.20 -12.41 23.21
CA ASN A 104 -19.93 -12.76 21.98
C ASN A 104 -19.06 -13.46 20.93
N LEU A 105 -17.84 -13.90 21.28
CA LEU A 105 -16.90 -14.55 20.36
C LEU A 105 -17.47 -15.83 19.71
N ALA A 106 -18.42 -16.48 20.37
CA ALA A 106 -19.09 -17.68 19.87
C ALA A 106 -19.91 -17.41 18.58
N GLU A 107 -20.56 -16.26 18.46
CA GLU A 107 -21.33 -15.90 17.24
C GLU A 107 -20.41 -15.47 16.09
N ARG A 108 -19.25 -14.85 16.38
CA ARG A 108 -18.27 -14.46 15.37
C ARG A 108 -17.50 -15.65 14.80
N SER A 109 -17.33 -16.71 15.58
CA SER A 109 -16.65 -17.95 15.14
C SER A 109 -17.29 -18.59 13.90
N ALA A 110 -18.60 -18.43 13.69
CA ALA A 110 -19.31 -18.96 12.53
C ALA A 110 -18.94 -18.24 11.21
N ALA A 111 -18.42 -17.01 11.25
CA ALA A 111 -17.99 -16.25 10.08
C ALA A 111 -16.51 -16.46 9.71
N ILE A 112 -15.72 -17.06 10.61
CA ILE A 112 -14.28 -17.30 10.41
C ILE A 112 -13.97 -18.23 9.22
N PRO A 113 -14.72 -19.34 8.98
CA PRO A 113 -14.40 -20.25 7.89
C PRO A 113 -14.40 -19.59 6.51
N GLY A 114 -15.36 -18.69 6.23
CA GLY A 114 -15.43 -17.96 4.96
C GLY A 114 -14.31 -16.93 4.77
N VAL A 115 -13.75 -16.40 5.85
CA VAL A 115 -12.63 -15.45 5.79
C VAL A 115 -11.32 -16.16 5.47
N ALA A 116 -11.12 -17.36 6.00
CA ALA A 116 -9.91 -18.15 5.73
C ALA A 116 -9.77 -18.50 4.24
N GLU A 117 -10.88 -18.88 3.58
CA GLU A 117 -10.89 -19.17 2.14
C GLU A 117 -10.55 -17.93 1.29
N ILE A 118 -11.07 -16.75 1.68
CA ILE A 118 -10.75 -15.48 1.01
C ILE A 118 -9.27 -15.12 1.18
N LEU A 119 -8.73 -15.29 2.39
CA LEU A 119 -7.33 -15.01 2.68
C LEU A 119 -6.39 -15.93 1.90
N ASP A 120 -6.72 -17.22 1.79
CA ASP A 120 -5.91 -18.19 1.04
C ASP A 120 -5.88 -17.86 -0.46
N ALA A 121 -7.04 -17.51 -1.03
CA ALA A 121 -7.15 -17.08 -2.42
C ALA A 121 -6.33 -15.81 -2.71
N GLU A 122 -6.43 -14.79 -1.85
CA GLU A 122 -5.67 -13.54 -2.03
C GLU A 122 -4.17 -13.72 -1.76
N THR A 123 -3.79 -14.58 -0.82
CA THR A 123 -2.37 -14.92 -0.56
C THR A 123 -1.76 -15.61 -1.77
N THR A 124 -2.43 -16.62 -2.34
CA THR A 124 -2.00 -17.31 -3.57
C THR A 124 -1.85 -16.33 -4.73
N ARG A 125 -2.81 -15.40 -4.88
CA ARG A 125 -2.76 -14.36 -5.92
C ARG A 125 -1.58 -13.43 -5.73
N PHE A 126 -1.32 -13.00 -4.50
CA PHE A 126 -0.21 -12.13 -4.14
C PHE A 126 1.15 -12.81 -4.37
N GLU A 127 1.29 -14.08 -4.02
CA GLU A 127 2.50 -14.87 -4.28
C GLU A 127 2.80 -14.98 -5.78
N ARG A 128 1.78 -15.24 -6.61
CA ARG A 128 1.93 -15.25 -8.07
C ARG A 128 2.34 -13.88 -8.63
N TRP A 129 1.80 -12.80 -8.07
CA TRP A 129 2.18 -11.43 -8.44
C TRP A 129 3.63 -11.10 -8.03
N LEU A 130 4.06 -11.52 -6.85
CA LEU A 130 5.45 -11.38 -6.40
C LEU A 130 6.42 -12.16 -7.29
N ALA A 131 6.07 -13.41 -7.60
CA ALA A 131 6.90 -14.27 -8.42
C ALA A 131 7.06 -13.68 -9.84
N THR A 132 5.98 -13.17 -10.46
CA THR A 132 6.05 -12.47 -11.75
C THR A 132 6.87 -11.17 -11.71
N SER A 133 6.88 -10.47 -10.57
CA SER A 133 7.70 -9.27 -10.38
C SER A 133 9.20 -9.58 -10.29
N ALA A 134 9.57 -10.78 -9.84
CA ALA A 134 10.96 -11.20 -9.63
C ALA A 134 11.78 -11.38 -10.93
N ALA A 135 11.15 -11.59 -12.09
CA ALA A 135 11.85 -11.70 -13.37
C ALA A 135 12.20 -10.34 -14.01
N THR A 136 11.73 -9.23 -13.45
CA THR A 136 11.97 -7.88 -13.99
C THR A 136 13.46 -7.51 -14.06
N PRO A 137 14.30 -7.76 -13.02
CA PRO A 137 15.73 -7.49 -13.07
C PRO A 137 16.44 -8.30 -14.17
N ASP A 138 16.12 -9.59 -14.31
CA ASP A 138 16.74 -10.47 -15.30
C ASP A 138 16.38 -10.08 -16.74
N ILE A 139 15.11 -9.74 -16.98
CA ILE A 139 14.66 -9.22 -18.28
C ILE A 139 15.40 -7.92 -18.63
N THR A 140 15.58 -7.03 -17.65
CA THR A 140 16.30 -5.76 -17.83
C THR A 140 17.77 -6.02 -18.16
N ALA A 141 18.44 -6.93 -17.43
CA ALA A 141 19.83 -7.29 -17.67
C ALA A 141 20.03 -7.89 -19.07
N LEU A 142 19.12 -8.77 -19.50
CA LEU A 142 19.16 -9.37 -20.84
C LEU A 142 19.01 -8.33 -21.96
N GLN A 143 18.08 -7.38 -21.80
CA GLN A 143 17.88 -6.29 -22.75
C GLN A 143 19.11 -5.38 -22.85
N GLN A 144 19.70 -5.00 -21.71
CA GLN A 144 20.91 -4.16 -21.66
C GLN A 144 22.11 -4.85 -22.33
N TRP A 145 22.30 -6.14 -22.10
CA TRP A 145 23.35 -6.91 -22.76
C TRP A 145 23.15 -6.94 -24.29
N ALA A 146 21.93 -7.23 -24.74
CA ALA A 146 21.63 -7.28 -26.17
C ALA A 146 21.82 -5.94 -26.87
N ASP A 147 21.45 -4.83 -26.22
CA ASP A 147 21.70 -3.47 -26.71
C ASP A 147 23.20 -3.16 -26.80
N THR A 148 23.98 -3.61 -25.81
CA THR A 148 25.45 -3.47 -25.82
C THR A 148 26.06 -4.19 -27.01
N VAL A 149 25.62 -5.42 -27.29
CA VAL A 149 26.07 -6.18 -28.46
C VAL A 149 25.64 -5.49 -29.76
N ARG A 150 24.38 -5.06 -29.87
CA ARG A 150 23.85 -4.36 -31.05
C ARG A 150 24.68 -3.13 -31.39
N GLU A 151 24.91 -2.28 -30.40
CA GLU A 151 25.64 -1.02 -30.58
C GLU A 151 27.10 -1.27 -30.99
N ARG A 152 27.75 -2.29 -30.41
CA ARG A 152 29.10 -2.68 -30.80
C ARG A 152 29.17 -3.10 -32.27
N GLU A 153 28.26 -3.96 -32.72
CA GLU A 153 28.26 -4.45 -34.10
C GLU A 153 27.83 -3.38 -35.10
N LEU A 154 26.86 -2.53 -34.74
CA LEU A 154 26.47 -1.37 -35.55
C LEU A 154 27.65 -0.42 -35.76
N ARG A 155 28.37 -0.07 -34.68
CA ARG A 155 29.54 0.81 -34.77
C ARG A 155 30.63 0.21 -35.66
N ARG A 156 30.94 -1.07 -35.49
CA ARG A 156 31.93 -1.79 -36.31
C ARG A 156 31.54 -1.80 -37.78
N THR A 157 30.26 -2.06 -38.07
CA THR A 157 29.74 -2.18 -39.44
C THR A 157 29.65 -0.83 -40.13
N LEU A 158 29.08 0.18 -39.47
CA LEU A 158 28.92 1.53 -40.02
C LEU A 158 30.25 2.28 -40.23
N ARG A 159 31.31 1.90 -39.50
CA ARG A 159 32.70 2.34 -39.75
C ARG A 159 33.32 1.75 -41.01
N ARG A 160 32.86 0.59 -41.47
CA ARG A 160 33.32 -0.04 -42.72
C ARG A 160 32.50 0.43 -43.93
N LEU A 161 31.33 0.99 -43.67
CA LEU A 161 30.36 1.46 -44.65
C LEU A 161 30.26 2.99 -44.60
N GLU A 162 31.40 3.69 -44.60
CA GLU A 162 31.43 5.15 -44.46
C GLU A 162 30.79 5.90 -45.64
N HIS A 163 30.75 5.26 -46.80
CA HIS A 163 30.14 5.77 -48.02
C HIS A 163 28.60 5.80 -47.99
N LEU A 164 27.95 5.18 -46.99
CA LEU A 164 26.50 5.20 -46.87
C LEU A 164 26.00 6.58 -46.42
N GLY A 165 24.92 7.04 -47.06
CA GLY A 165 24.18 8.23 -46.64
C GLY A 165 23.33 7.99 -45.39
N ASP A 166 22.79 9.06 -44.81
CA ASP A 166 22.06 9.00 -43.53
C ASP A 166 20.84 8.08 -43.57
N ALA A 167 20.12 8.04 -44.70
CA ALA A 167 18.95 7.18 -44.88
C ALA A 167 19.32 5.69 -44.81
N ASP A 168 20.40 5.27 -45.47
CA ASP A 168 20.86 3.88 -45.46
C ASP A 168 21.39 3.48 -44.08
N ARG A 169 22.11 4.39 -43.40
CA ARG A 169 22.58 4.17 -42.03
C ARG A 169 21.41 3.99 -41.05
N ALA A 170 20.35 4.77 -41.21
CA ALA A 170 19.12 4.63 -40.42
C ALA A 170 18.44 3.29 -40.69
N ALA A 171 18.36 2.86 -41.95
CA ALA A 171 17.80 1.55 -42.32
C ALA A 171 18.59 0.38 -41.68
N VAL A 172 19.93 0.46 -41.66
CA VAL A 172 20.79 -0.55 -41.01
C VAL A 172 20.56 -0.59 -39.49
N ARG A 173 20.43 0.58 -38.84
CA ARG A 173 20.10 0.65 -37.40
C ARG A 173 18.74 0.04 -37.09
N ALA A 174 17.72 0.41 -37.86
CA ALA A 174 16.36 -0.12 -37.71
C ALA A 174 16.32 -1.65 -37.92
N MET A 175 17.09 -2.17 -38.89
CA MET A 175 17.22 -3.60 -39.10
C MET A 175 17.84 -4.30 -37.88
N ALA A 176 18.91 -3.75 -37.30
CA ALA A 176 19.56 -4.31 -36.13
C ALA A 176 18.66 -4.27 -34.88
N GLU A 177 17.90 -3.18 -34.70
CA GLU A 177 16.87 -3.07 -33.65
C GLU A 177 15.79 -4.13 -33.82
N ALA A 178 15.25 -4.29 -35.03
CA ALA A 178 14.23 -5.29 -35.33
C ALA A 178 14.72 -6.73 -35.14
N LEU A 179 15.99 -7.00 -35.47
CA LEU A 179 16.63 -8.30 -35.23
C LEU A 179 16.70 -8.61 -33.73
N VAL A 180 17.23 -7.67 -32.94
CA VAL A 180 17.35 -7.84 -31.48
C VAL A 180 15.99 -8.01 -30.84
N ALA A 181 14.99 -7.20 -31.22
CA ALA A 181 13.63 -7.33 -30.72
C ALA A 181 13.04 -8.72 -31.00
N LYS A 182 13.24 -9.27 -32.21
CA LYS A 182 12.80 -10.62 -32.57
C LYS A 182 13.52 -11.71 -31.78
N LEU A 183 14.82 -11.58 -31.55
CA LEU A 183 15.62 -12.55 -30.79
C LEU A 183 15.28 -12.55 -29.29
N LEU A 184 14.98 -11.37 -28.72
CA LEU A 184 14.64 -11.24 -27.30
C LEU A 184 13.20 -11.62 -26.97
N HIS A 185 12.29 -11.60 -27.94
CA HIS A 185 10.88 -11.88 -27.69
C HIS A 185 10.63 -13.28 -27.06
N PRO A 186 11.14 -14.40 -27.62
CA PRO A 186 10.97 -15.73 -27.01
C PRO A 186 11.56 -15.90 -25.60
N PRO A 187 12.81 -15.49 -25.29
CA PRO A 187 13.36 -15.65 -23.94
C PRO A 187 12.67 -14.76 -22.90
N ILE A 188 12.30 -13.52 -23.24
CA ILE A 188 11.53 -12.65 -22.32
C ILE A 188 10.15 -13.24 -22.02
N ALA A 189 9.47 -13.79 -23.02
CA ALA A 189 8.19 -14.47 -22.83
C ALA A 189 8.32 -15.69 -21.90
N ARG A 190 9.40 -16.47 -22.03
CA ARG A 190 9.69 -17.61 -21.13
C ARG A 190 10.01 -17.17 -19.71
N LEU A 191 10.82 -16.13 -19.52
CA LEU A 191 11.12 -15.57 -18.20
C LEU A 191 9.84 -15.08 -17.49
N ARG A 192 8.95 -14.39 -18.20
CA ARG A 192 7.66 -13.95 -17.65
C ARG A 192 6.73 -15.10 -17.29
N ALA A 193 6.73 -16.19 -18.08
CA ALA A 193 5.91 -17.37 -17.81
C ALA A 193 6.45 -18.20 -16.64
N ALA A 194 7.76 -18.44 -16.58
CA ALA A 194 8.40 -19.22 -15.51
C ALA A 194 8.33 -18.54 -14.14
N ALA A 195 8.25 -17.21 -14.13
CA ALA A 195 8.02 -16.41 -12.94
C ALA A 195 6.66 -16.68 -12.27
N GLY A 196 5.76 -17.46 -12.90
CA GLY A 196 4.48 -17.87 -12.29
C GLY A 196 4.46 -19.27 -11.65
N ASP A 197 5.43 -20.15 -11.93
CA ASP A 197 5.34 -21.59 -11.63
C ASP A 197 6.38 -22.14 -10.61
N ALA A 198 7.43 -21.38 -10.28
CA ALA A 198 8.58 -21.81 -9.43
C ALA A 198 9.34 -23.07 -9.95
N PRO A 199 10.62 -23.32 -9.60
CA PRO A 199 11.54 -22.59 -8.73
C PRO A 199 12.49 -21.67 -9.50
N ARG A 200 13.07 -20.72 -8.74
CA ARG A 200 14.15 -19.79 -9.11
C ARG A 200 15.04 -20.34 -10.23
N PHE A 201 15.04 -19.70 -11.40
CA PHE A 201 16.22 -19.77 -12.27
C PHE A 201 17.39 -19.27 -11.41
N ARG A 202 18.29 -20.17 -11.03
CA ARG A 202 19.47 -19.78 -10.28
C ARG A 202 20.32 -18.98 -11.25
N ASP A 203 20.71 -17.77 -10.84
CA ASP A 203 21.58 -16.83 -11.58
C ASP A 203 22.78 -17.49 -12.29
N ALA A 204 23.24 -18.64 -11.76
CA ALA A 204 24.29 -19.48 -12.32
C ALA A 204 23.99 -20.00 -13.75
N ASP A 205 22.77 -20.43 -14.07
CA ASP A 205 22.46 -21.03 -15.37
C ASP A 205 22.40 -19.98 -16.49
N LEU A 206 21.92 -18.77 -16.15
CA LEU A 206 21.89 -17.64 -17.08
C LEU A 206 23.30 -17.09 -17.30
N MET A 207 24.08 -16.90 -16.23
CA MET A 207 25.49 -16.49 -16.33
C MET A 207 26.32 -17.49 -17.13
N GLN A 208 26.10 -18.80 -16.98
CA GLN A 208 26.84 -19.84 -17.70
C GLN A 208 26.46 -19.90 -19.19
N ALA A 209 25.21 -19.59 -19.54
CA ALA A 209 24.79 -19.40 -20.92
C ALA A 209 25.33 -18.10 -21.54
N MET A 210 25.53 -17.05 -20.74
CA MET A 210 26.08 -15.75 -21.19
C MET A 210 27.62 -15.70 -21.20
N ALA A 211 28.29 -16.55 -20.43
CA ALA A 211 29.76 -16.62 -20.31
C ALA A 211 30.41 -17.61 -21.31
N GLY A 212 29.65 -18.13 -22.28
CA GLY A 212 30.18 -18.91 -23.40
C GLY A 212 31.04 -18.06 -24.35
N ASP A 213 32.32 -17.93 -23.97
CA ASP A 213 33.49 -17.41 -24.68
C ASP A 213 33.38 -17.26 -26.23
N PRO A 214 33.46 -16.04 -26.80
CA PRO A 214 33.92 -15.85 -28.16
C PRO A 214 35.45 -15.92 -28.13
N GLY A 215 35.99 -17.12 -28.35
CA GLY A 215 37.42 -17.40 -28.32
C GLY A 215 38.28 -16.44 -29.15
N PRO A 216 39.60 -16.37 -28.89
CA PRO A 216 40.46 -15.30 -29.36
C PRO A 216 40.63 -15.34 -30.88
N ASP A 217 40.79 -14.14 -31.44
CA ASP A 217 41.11 -13.83 -32.83
C ASP A 217 41.94 -14.95 -33.51
N ARG A 218 41.32 -15.66 -34.45
CA ARG A 218 42.05 -16.42 -35.46
C ARG A 218 42.06 -15.64 -36.75
N GLU A 219 43.23 -15.09 -37.03
CA GLU A 219 43.63 -14.52 -38.30
C GLU A 219 43.18 -15.37 -39.50
N ALA A 220 42.86 -14.65 -40.56
CA ALA A 220 42.38 -15.15 -41.84
C ALA A 220 43.19 -16.36 -42.36
N ARG A 221 42.48 -17.44 -42.68
CA ARG A 221 42.88 -18.38 -43.75
C ARG A 221 41.72 -18.54 -44.71
N SER A 222 41.97 -18.10 -45.95
CA SER A 222 41.09 -18.17 -47.12
C SER A 222 40.69 -19.63 -47.45
N PRO A 223 39.43 -19.91 -47.84
CA PRO A 223 39.02 -21.24 -48.30
C PRO A 223 38.80 -21.32 -49.82
N TRP A 224 39.36 -20.43 -50.64
CA TRP A 224 39.25 -20.56 -52.10
C TRP A 224 40.58 -20.98 -52.74
N PRO A 225 40.65 -22.15 -53.40
CA PRO A 225 41.74 -22.50 -54.30
C PRO A 225 41.53 -21.83 -55.67
N GLY A 226 42.64 -21.57 -56.37
CA GLY A 226 42.63 -21.48 -57.83
C GLY A 226 42.55 -22.88 -58.45
#